data_AF-A0A7R9DWG0-F1
#
_entry.id   AF-A0A7R9DWG0-F1
#
_cell.length_a   1.000
_cell.length_b   1.000
_cell.length_c   1.000
_cell.angle_alpha   90.00
_cell.angle_beta   90.00
_cell.angle_gamma   90.00
#
_symmetry.space_group_name_H-M   'P 1'
#
loop_
_entity.id
_entity.type
_entity.pdbx_description
1 polymer ?
#
loop_
_entity_poly.entity_id
_entity_poly.type
_entity_poly.pdbx_seq_one_letter_code
_entity_poly.pdbx_strand_id
1 'polypeptide(L)'
;MPCLTRLSPEDDEYLICKLALATLNKIVQECNEGARRMERMEEILILNRQLEFSREVKAVPIISSSRWLIKKGEVTHIVWRGDEGKLTFGKKFSKAGIYVFLFTDMLIVTKKKRF
;
A
#
# COMPACT_ATOMS: atom_id res chain seq x y z
N MET A 1 -10.36 -11.57 -26.45
CA MET A 1 -11.46 -10.93 -27.22
C MET A 1 -11.20 -11.14 -28.71
N PRO A 2 -12.02 -11.91 -29.44
CA PRO A 2 -11.60 -12.59 -30.67
C PRO A 2 -11.92 -11.85 -31.98
N CYS A 3 -12.45 -10.62 -31.95
CA CYS A 3 -12.94 -9.98 -33.17
C CYS A 3 -11.82 -9.68 -34.18
N LEU A 4 -10.67 -9.17 -33.72
CA LEU A 4 -9.50 -8.94 -34.59
C LEU A 4 -8.78 -10.23 -35.03
N THR A 5 -8.94 -11.33 -34.28
CA THR A 5 -8.37 -12.62 -34.67
C THR A 5 -9.20 -13.35 -35.74
N ARG A 6 -10.36 -12.79 -36.11
CA ARG A 6 -11.30 -13.36 -37.07
C ARG A 6 -11.51 -12.49 -38.32
N LEU A 7 -10.85 -11.33 -38.39
CA LEU A 7 -10.87 -10.42 -39.54
C LEU A 7 -9.50 -10.44 -40.21
N SER A 8 -9.51 -10.46 -41.54
CA SER A 8 -8.29 -10.27 -42.33
C SER A 8 -7.85 -8.81 -42.23
N PRO A 9 -6.54 -8.51 -42.22
CA PRO A 9 -6.06 -7.13 -42.25
C PRO A 9 -6.52 -6.32 -43.47
N GLU A 10 -6.91 -7.00 -44.55
CA GLU A 10 -7.43 -6.40 -45.79
C GLU A 10 -8.92 -6.07 -45.72
N ASP A 11 -9.65 -6.54 -44.70
CA ASP A 11 -11.07 -6.25 -44.54
C ASP A 11 -11.26 -4.77 -44.17
N ASP A 12 -12.22 -4.09 -44.82
CA ASP A 12 -12.53 -2.67 -44.57
C ASP A 12 -12.91 -2.43 -43.09
N GLU A 13 -13.53 -3.41 -42.44
CA GLU A 13 -13.91 -3.35 -41.04
C GLU A 13 -12.76 -3.56 -40.05
N TYR A 14 -11.60 -4.08 -40.50
CA TYR A 14 -10.46 -4.39 -39.63
C TYR A 14 -9.98 -3.15 -38.88
N LEU A 15 -9.81 -2.03 -39.58
CA LEU A 15 -9.31 -0.79 -39.00
C LEU A 15 -10.30 -0.23 -37.97
N ILE A 16 -11.59 -0.24 -38.29
CA ILE A 16 -12.65 0.24 -37.39
C ILE A 16 -12.70 -0.63 -36.13
N CYS A 17 -12.66 -1.96 -36.29
CA CYS A 17 -12.65 -2.90 -35.18
C CYS A 17 -11.42 -2.70 -34.27
N LYS A 18 -10.25 -2.43 -34.87
CA LYS A 18 -9.00 -2.17 -34.14
C LYS A 18 -9.07 -0.90 -33.30
N LEU A 19 -9.60 0.18 -33.87
CA LEU A 19 -9.80 1.46 -33.17
C LEU A 19 -10.84 1.35 -32.05
N ALA A 20 -11.96 0.66 -32.31
CA ALA A 20 -12.99 0.41 -31.32
C ALA A 20 -12.44 -0.40 -30.13
N LEU A 21 -11.67 -1.46 -30.40
CA LEU A 21 -11.03 -2.27 -29.36
C LEU A 21 -10.01 -1.46 -28.55
N ALA A 22 -9.18 -0.64 -29.21
CA ALA A 22 -8.22 0.22 -28.52
C ALA A 22 -8.93 1.20 -27.57
N THR A 23 -10.03 1.81 -28.03
CA THR A 23 -10.85 2.71 -27.23
C THR A 23 -11.49 2.00 -26.04
N LEU A 24 -12.08 0.82 -26.25
CA LEU A 24 -12.65 0.00 -25.18
C LEU A 24 -11.59 -0.39 -24.14
N ASN A 25 -10.42 -0.84 -24.58
CA ASN A 25 -9.33 -1.19 -23.69
C ASN A 25 -8.89 0.02 -22.85
N LYS A 26 -8.80 1.22 -23.45
CA LYS A 26 -8.48 2.45 -22.72
C LYS A 26 -9.51 2.73 -21.63
N ILE A 27 -10.80 2.67 -21.94
CA ILE A 27 -11.89 2.88 -20.96
C ILE A 27 -11.80 1.86 -19.82
N VAL A 28 -11.60 0.58 -20.14
CA VAL A 28 -11.45 -0.47 -19.12
C VAL A 28 -10.23 -0.21 -18.23
N GLN A 29 -9.10 0.24 -18.79
CA GLN A 29 -7.94 0.60 -17.99
C GLN A 29 -8.23 1.77 -17.05
N GLU A 30 -8.87 2.84 -17.53
CA GLU A 30 -9.27 3.99 -16.72
C GLU A 30 -10.23 3.59 -15.58
N CYS A 31 -11.21 2.74 -15.86
CA CYS A 31 -12.10 2.18 -14.84
C CYS A 31 -11.34 1.37 -13.78
N ASN A 32 -10.41 0.50 -14.22
CA ASN A 32 -9.61 -0.32 -13.31
C ASN A 32 -8.69 0.54 -12.43
N GLU A 33 -8.14 1.63 -12.97
CA GLU A 33 -7.36 2.60 -12.19
C GLU A 33 -8.22 3.34 -11.18
N GLY A 34 -9.43 3.75 -11.57
CA GLY A 34 -10.43 4.36 -10.69
C GLY A 34 -10.81 3.43 -9.53
N ALA A 35 -11.11 2.16 -9.83
CA ALA A 35 -11.44 1.15 -8.83
C ALA A 35 -10.29 0.92 -7.84
N ARG A 36 -9.05 0.75 -8.35
CA ARG A 36 -7.85 0.63 -7.51
C ARG A 36 -7.62 1.86 -6.64
N ARG A 37 -7.87 3.07 -7.15
CA ARG A 37 -7.75 4.31 -6.39
C ARG A 37 -8.77 4.37 -5.26
N MET A 38 -10.01 3.94 -5.53
CA MET A 38 -11.08 3.91 -4.55
C MET A 38 -10.80 2.90 -3.43
N GLU A 39 -10.37 1.69 -3.76
CA GLU A 39 -9.98 0.66 -2.79
C GLU A 39 -8.85 1.15 -1.85
N ARG A 40 -7.80 1.76 -2.42
CA ARG A 40 -6.71 2.36 -1.64
C ARG A 40 -7.19 3.49 -0.73
N MET A 41 -8.09 4.32 -1.21
CA MET A 41 -8.66 5.42 -0.43
C MET A 41 -9.49 4.90 0.74
N GLU A 42 -10.34 3.89 0.51
CA GLU A 42 -11.14 3.25 1.56
C GLU A 42 -10.24 2.68 2.66
N GLU A 43 -9.19 1.94 2.29
CA GLU A 43 -8.25 1.40 3.27
C GLU A 43 -7.59 2.51 4.11
N ILE A 44 -7.16 3.60 3.47
CA ILE A 44 -6.58 4.75 4.17
C ILE A 44 -7.59 5.40 5.11
N LEU A 45 -8.85 5.59 4.69
CA LEU A 45 -9.89 6.20 5.52
C LEU A 45 -10.16 5.36 6.78
N ILE A 46 -10.13 4.03 6.66
CA ILE A 46 -10.24 3.12 7.80
C ILE A 46 -9.04 3.30 8.75
N LEU A 47 -7.82 3.30 8.21
CA LEU A 47 -6.60 3.47 9.02
C LEU A 47 -6.53 4.83 9.71
N ASN A 48 -6.96 5.90 9.06
CA ASN A 48 -6.98 7.25 9.63
C ASN A 48 -7.86 7.34 10.89
N ARG A 49 -8.89 6.48 11.01
CA ARG A 49 -9.73 6.40 12.22
C ARG A 49 -9.12 5.54 13.32
N GLN A 50 -8.23 4.62 12.98
CA GLN A 50 -7.62 3.66 13.92
C GLN A 50 -6.27 4.15 14.47
N LEU A 51 -5.56 4.96 13.71
CA LEU A 51 -4.24 5.47 14.07
C LEU A 51 -4.38 6.74 14.92
N GLU A 52 -3.92 6.66 16.17
CA GLU A 52 -3.79 7.80 17.07
C GLU A 52 -2.30 8.17 17.22
N PHE A 53 -1.97 9.43 16.98
CA PHE A 53 -0.62 9.94 17.27
C PHE A 53 -0.52 10.35 18.74
N SER A 54 0.49 9.84 19.44
CA SER A 54 0.77 10.27 20.81
C SER A 54 1.20 11.74 20.84
N ARG A 55 1.04 12.40 21.99
CA ARG A 55 1.39 13.83 22.15
C ARG A 55 2.87 14.12 21.89
N GLU A 56 3.72 13.11 22.04
CA GLU A 56 5.17 13.19 21.83
C GLU A 56 5.57 13.12 20.35
N VAL A 57 4.65 12.70 19.47
CA VAL A 57 4.90 12.53 18.04
C VAL A 57 4.12 13.58 17.27
N LYS A 58 4.81 14.30 16.38
CA LYS A 58 4.15 15.23 15.47
C LYS A 58 3.14 14.48 14.60
N ALA A 59 1.87 14.83 14.73
CA ALA A 59 0.82 14.26 13.90
C ALA A 59 1.05 14.63 12.42
N VAL A 60 0.88 13.64 11.55
CA VAL A 60 0.93 13.82 10.10
C VAL A 60 -0.42 13.41 9.51
N PRO A 61 -0.93 14.11 8.49
CA PRO A 61 -2.21 13.76 7.88
C PRO A 61 -2.06 12.40 7.18
N ILE A 62 -2.83 11.38 7.56
CA ILE A 62 -2.75 10.07 6.90
C ILE A 62 -3.30 10.13 5.48
N ILE A 63 -4.38 10.90 5.28
CA ILE A 63 -5.03 11.08 3.97
C ILE A 63 -4.23 12.07 3.11
N SER A 64 -3.82 11.64 1.92
CA SER A 64 -3.15 12.47 0.91
C SER A 64 -3.42 11.90 -0.49
N SER A 65 -3.33 12.75 -1.53
CA SER A 65 -3.61 12.36 -2.92
C SER A 65 -2.59 11.39 -3.53
N SER A 66 -1.36 11.36 -3.01
CA SER A 66 -0.25 10.53 -3.49
C SER A 66 0.15 9.42 -2.50
N ARG A 67 -0.60 9.25 -1.42
CA ARG A 67 -0.31 8.25 -0.39
C ARG A 67 -1.21 7.05 -0.56
N TRP A 68 -0.64 5.84 -0.51
CA TRP A 68 -1.39 4.60 -0.37
C TRP A 68 -0.60 3.58 0.44
N LEU A 69 -1.33 2.65 1.08
CA LEU A 69 -0.71 1.58 1.82
C LEU A 69 -0.08 0.58 0.85
N ILE A 70 1.19 0.26 1.08
CA ILE A 70 1.92 -0.80 0.38
C ILE A 70 1.79 -2.12 1.12
N LYS A 71 1.96 -2.09 2.44
CA LYS A 71 1.91 -3.29 3.29
C LYS A 71 1.65 -2.94 4.75
N LYS A 72 1.02 -3.85 5.49
CA LYS A 72 0.88 -3.77 6.94
C LYS A 72 1.09 -5.13 7.61
N GLY A 73 1.52 -5.14 8.86
CA GLY A 73 1.67 -6.38 9.62
C GLY A 73 2.39 -6.24 10.95
N GLU A 74 2.31 -7.32 11.74
CA GLU A 74 3.09 -7.47 12.97
C GLU A 74 4.53 -7.85 12.62
N VAL A 75 5.49 -7.19 13.27
CA VAL A 75 6.91 -7.47 13.14
C VAL A 75 7.58 -7.46 14.51
N THR A 76 8.72 -8.13 14.61
CA THR A 76 9.55 -8.08 15.83
C THR A 76 10.61 -7.01 15.68
N HIS A 77 10.51 -5.95 16.47
CA HIS A 77 11.56 -4.95 16.61
C HIS A 77 12.70 -5.53 17.45
N ILE A 78 13.91 -5.59 16.88
CA ILE A 78 15.12 -6.05 17.55
C ILE A 78 15.96 -4.80 17.86
N VAL A 79 16.14 -4.50 19.15
CA VAL A 79 16.97 -3.40 19.61
C VAL A 79 18.23 -3.98 20.25
N TRP A 80 19.39 -3.67 19.68
CA TRP A 80 20.67 -4.02 20.28
C TRP A 80 20.86 -3.22 21.56
N ARG A 81 21.16 -3.91 22.66
CA ARG A 81 21.63 -3.22 23.86
C ARG A 81 23.11 -2.94 23.62
N GLY A 82 23.52 -1.68 23.78
CA GLY A 82 24.92 -1.28 23.63
C GLY A 82 25.83 -2.08 24.55
N ASP A 83 27.14 -1.91 24.40
CA ASP A 83 28.18 -2.59 25.18
C ASP A 83 28.28 -2.10 26.64
N GLU A 84 27.13 -1.78 27.24
CA GLU A 84 27.01 -1.34 28.62
C GLU A 84 27.18 -2.55 29.54
N GLY A 85 28.44 -2.90 29.74
CA GLY A 85 28.95 -3.55 30.94
C GLY A 85 28.58 -5.01 31.10
N LYS A 86 29.48 -5.90 30.68
CA LYS A 86 29.81 -7.17 31.35
C LYS A 86 28.63 -7.85 32.08
N LEU A 87 27.58 -8.25 31.36
CA LEU A 87 26.63 -9.23 31.88
C LEU A 87 27.04 -10.60 31.35
N THR A 88 27.62 -11.42 32.23
CA THR A 88 28.12 -12.76 31.93
C THR A 88 27.04 -13.75 31.44
N PHE A 89 25.74 -13.37 31.46
CA PHE A 89 24.60 -14.18 31.00
C PHE A 89 23.45 -13.37 30.36
N GLY A 90 23.67 -12.12 29.92
CA GLY A 90 22.62 -11.25 29.39
C GLY A 90 22.35 -11.42 27.87
N LYS A 91 21.07 -11.44 27.44
CA LYS A 91 20.70 -11.40 26.01
C LYS A 91 21.17 -10.08 25.37
N LYS A 92 21.97 -10.18 24.29
CA LYS A 92 22.59 -9.04 23.56
C LYS A 92 21.60 -8.10 22.85
N PHE A 93 20.33 -8.48 22.75
CA PHE A 93 19.28 -7.67 22.14
C PHE A 93 17.96 -7.84 22.89
N SER A 94 17.13 -6.79 22.88
CA SER A 94 15.72 -6.88 23.27
C SER A 94 14.83 -7.04 22.05
N LYS A 95 13.77 -7.85 22.20
CA LYS A 95 12.72 -8.06 21.20
C LYS A 95 11.41 -7.44 21.68
N ALA A 96 10.73 -6.70 20.81
CA ALA A 96 9.39 -6.18 21.07
C ALA A 96 8.48 -6.40 19.85
N GLY A 97 7.30 -6.96 20.08
CA GLY A 97 6.27 -7.04 19.03
C GLY A 97 5.70 -5.64 18.75
N ILE A 98 5.70 -5.24 17.49
CA ILE A 98 5.15 -3.97 17.01
C ILE A 98 4.30 -4.23 15.76
N TYR A 99 3.43 -3.28 15.42
CA TYR A 99 2.68 -3.33 14.17
C TYR A 99 3.13 -2.17 13.29
N VAL A 100 3.30 -2.43 12.00
CA VAL A 100 3.88 -1.47 11.05
C VAL A 100 2.97 -1.29 9.85
N PHE A 101 2.85 -0.05 9.39
CA PHE A 101 2.16 0.35 8.17
C PHE A 101 3.15 1.04 7.24
N LEU A 102 3.43 0.41 6.10
CA LEU A 102 4.27 0.97 5.05
C LEU A 102 3.36 1.67 4.03
N PHE A 103 3.46 2.98 3.96
CA PHE A 103 2.91 3.80 2.90
C PHE A 103 3.98 4.08 1.84
N THR A 104 3.58 4.68 0.72
CA THR A 104 4.48 5.05 -0.39
C THR A 104 5.64 5.96 0.00
N ASP A 105 5.43 6.83 0.98
CA ASP A 105 6.35 7.90 1.37
C ASP A 105 6.68 7.90 2.88
N MET A 106 6.12 6.96 3.64
CA MET A 106 6.24 6.92 5.10
C MET A 106 6.13 5.50 5.64
N LEU A 107 6.85 5.23 6.74
CA LEU A 107 6.68 4.06 7.57
C LEU A 107 6.12 4.47 8.93
N ILE A 108 4.92 4.00 9.29
CA ILE A 108 4.34 4.23 10.62
C ILE A 108 4.56 2.98 11.46
N VAL A 109 5.20 3.17 12.61
CA VAL A 109 5.37 2.14 13.65
C VAL A 109 4.37 2.40 14.78
N THR A 110 3.61 1.40 15.16
CA THR A 110 2.59 1.52 16.21
C THR A 110 2.79 0.51 17.33
N LYS A 111 2.24 0.87 18.49
CA LYS A 111 2.04 -0.01 19.62
C LYS A 111 0.54 -0.14 19.86
N LYS A 112 0.07 -1.37 20.10
CA LYS A 112 -1.35 -1.59 20.41
C LYS A 112 -1.71 -0.89 21.72
N LYS A 113 -2.76 -0.07 21.72
CA LYS A 113 -3.33 0.55 22.92
C LYS A 113 -3.81 -0.57 23.84
N ARG A 114 -3.23 -0.65 25.04
CA ARG A 114 -3.71 -1.55 26.10
C ARG A 114 -4.69 -0.72 26.94
N PHE A 115 -5.94 -1.20 27.04
CA PHE A 115 -6.92 -0.67 27.97
C PHE A 115 -6.68 -1.27 29.36
#